data_AF-A0A1J5TAD1-F1
#
_entry.id   AF-A0A1J5TAD1-F1
#
_cell.length_a   1.000
_cell.length_b   1.000
_cell.length_c   1.000
_cell.angle_alpha   90.00
_cell.angle_beta   90.00
_cell.angle_gamma   90.00
#
_symmetry.space_group_name_H-M   'P 1'
#
loop_
_entity.id
_entity.type
_entity.pdbx_description
1 polymer ?
#
loop_
_entity_poly.entity_id
_entity_poly.type
_entity_poly.pdbx_seq_one_letter_code
_entity_poly.pdbx_strand_id
1 'polypeptide(L)'
;MLVYFFYTTNLEYKYVSDYSAENLSLFYKLSGLWAGRDGTLLIWTWSASLFMIMERRFNSHQDRQKELTTIVCCFLILALSIIQLYINPFRTNEIVPLEGNGLNPLLLSPFMIIHPPIVFISYGMIVLLYAAGMAHLITGEKNWNESVKRWGRSSWIGMSLALILGGYWAYVTLGWGGYWAWDPVETAGLLPWLSMTTLLHTSVMSRRRNDYVILGPLLAMLTFILVLLESFVTRGGIWSSVHAFIVEETGGTFSRFWFVLEEDISVRGFFIMMILSIILTLYLVIQRYKGLEEKENKTFKNLNDVFDEENVFFAAIYTQLLILTVTLVLLLVRSKGYMAPEVFEIRLAPFIVLLAAIFTIHTLRPFYEMKNILVVAALGIVFSLAYAIISDGNAWMVGAMIPWAVICGFSIFKYMNHHRKKKLLGMLRAWGPYTAHLGFMLIIVGYCLSYGLDEENTVNLEEGDRRIVGKYIIELIDIEMNPLENEIELIAYITLENKNSGEIVLEDKISKKIESGTNQETTQIYLRHDLDRDLYITLNGATPGNENESSRAVITVRDIPGIILVWIGSLLTILGMLTTMFTEWKPGKNWLKKISKKVPDH
;
A
#
# COMPACT_ATOMS: atom_id res chain seq x y z
N MET A 1 19.38 11.57 19.67
CA MET A 1 18.90 11.84 21.03
C MET A 1 17.68 11.01 21.37
N LEU A 2 16.53 11.19 20.70
CA LEU A 2 15.30 10.43 21.03
C LEU A 2 15.49 8.90 21.03
N VAL A 3 16.23 8.36 20.05
CA VAL A 3 16.63 6.94 20.00
C VAL A 3 17.33 6.48 21.29
N TYR A 4 18.22 7.30 21.85
CA TYR A 4 18.92 6.99 23.08
C TYR A 4 17.96 6.96 24.28
N PHE A 5 16.98 7.87 24.33
CA PHE A 5 15.99 7.88 25.41
C PHE A 5 15.07 6.66 25.37
N PHE A 6 14.67 6.20 24.18
CA PHE A 6 13.95 4.92 24.05
C PHE A 6 14.83 3.72 24.44
N TYR A 7 16.10 3.71 24.01
CA TYR A 7 17.06 2.66 24.38
C TYR A 7 17.19 2.51 25.91
N THR A 8 17.33 3.62 26.63
CA THR A 8 17.45 3.62 28.10
C THR A 8 16.11 3.63 28.82
N THR A 9 14.98 3.68 28.11
CA THR A 9 13.63 3.88 28.69
C THR A 9 13.61 5.06 29.66
N ASN A 10 14.09 6.22 29.23
CA ASN A 10 14.10 7.42 30.08
C ASN A 10 12.68 8.01 30.21
N LEU A 11 11.99 7.64 31.29
CA LEU A 11 10.61 8.04 31.62
C LEU A 11 10.46 9.53 31.99
N GLU A 12 11.55 10.29 32.08
CA GLU A 12 11.50 11.76 32.22
C GLU A 12 10.77 12.40 31.04
N TYR A 13 10.87 11.80 29.85
CA TYR A 13 10.23 12.30 28.63
C TYR A 13 8.87 11.65 28.42
N LYS A 14 7.82 12.48 28.29
CA LYS A 14 6.43 12.05 28.11
C LYS A 14 6.27 11.08 26.94
N TYR A 15 6.89 11.38 25.80
CA TYR A 15 6.80 10.51 24.63
C TYR A 15 7.43 9.12 24.87
N VAL A 16 8.46 9.03 25.71
CA VAL A 16 9.09 7.73 26.04
C VAL A 16 8.24 6.99 27.06
N SER A 17 7.67 7.66 28.07
CA SER A 17 6.76 7.03 29.02
C SER A 17 5.47 6.53 28.36
N ASP A 18 4.99 7.22 27.32
CA ASP A 18 3.74 6.86 26.63
C ASP A 18 3.91 5.63 25.71
N TYR A 19 5.13 5.33 25.23
CA TYR A 19 5.39 4.31 24.19
C TYR A 19 6.52 3.32 24.49
N SER A 20 7.05 3.30 25.70
CA SER A 20 8.14 2.39 26.12
C SER A 20 7.93 1.90 27.54
N ALA A 21 8.46 0.72 27.85
CA ALA A 21 8.46 0.13 29.19
C ALA A 21 9.73 -0.72 29.38
N GLU A 22 10.15 -0.95 30.63
CA GLU A 22 11.41 -1.65 30.91
C GLU A 22 11.40 -3.11 30.45
N ASN A 23 10.24 -3.76 30.52
CA ASN A 23 10.00 -5.15 30.13
C ASN A 23 9.99 -5.37 28.59
N LEU A 24 9.94 -4.31 27.78
CA LEU A 24 9.98 -4.43 26.32
C LEU A 24 11.36 -4.87 25.83
N SER A 25 11.38 -5.74 24.82
CA SER A 25 12.62 -6.07 24.12
C SER A 25 13.19 -4.81 23.43
N LEU A 26 14.51 -4.83 23.17
CA LEU A 26 15.21 -3.69 22.57
C LEU A 26 14.54 -3.17 21.29
N PHE A 27 14.12 -4.06 20.39
CA PHE A 27 13.51 -3.63 19.14
C PHE A 27 12.13 -3.00 19.32
N TYR A 28 11.34 -3.45 20.31
CA TYR A 28 10.06 -2.83 20.64
C TYR A 28 10.25 -1.47 21.34
N LYS A 29 11.23 -1.35 22.24
CA LYS A 29 11.63 -0.05 22.81
C LYS A 29 11.97 0.95 21.71
N LEU A 30 12.82 0.56 20.76
CA LEU A 30 13.19 1.43 19.64
C LEU A 30 12.01 1.75 18.71
N SER A 31 11.06 0.82 18.56
CA SER A 31 9.86 1.03 17.73
C SER A 31 8.92 2.09 18.30
N GLY A 32 8.98 2.39 19.59
CA GLY A 32 8.31 3.54 20.21
C GLY A 32 8.65 4.88 19.53
N LEU A 33 9.81 4.98 18.88
CA LEU A 33 10.19 6.14 18.08
C LEU A 33 9.16 6.49 17.00
N TRP A 34 8.46 5.51 16.42
CA TRP A 34 7.47 5.72 15.36
C TRP A 34 6.06 5.23 15.71
N ALA A 35 5.83 4.86 16.98
CA ALA A 35 4.50 4.52 17.48
C ALA A 35 3.56 5.74 17.47
N GLY A 36 4.01 6.83 18.09
CA GLY A 36 3.27 8.09 18.13
C GLY A 36 3.58 9.05 16.99
N ARG A 37 2.81 10.14 16.93
CA ARG A 37 2.91 11.14 15.84
C ARG A 37 4.23 11.92 15.92
N ASP A 38 4.62 12.29 17.14
CA ASP A 38 5.75 13.17 17.45
C ASP A 38 7.06 12.64 16.88
N GLY A 39 7.32 11.36 17.07
CA GLY A 39 8.52 10.73 16.56
C GLY A 39 8.44 10.40 15.07
N THR A 40 7.26 10.08 14.52
CA THR A 40 7.10 9.87 13.07
C THR A 40 7.40 11.10 12.23
N LEU A 41 6.94 12.29 12.66
CA LEU A 41 7.26 13.55 11.97
C LEU A 41 8.76 13.85 12.02
N LEU A 42 9.43 13.49 13.11
CA LEU A 42 10.87 13.68 13.26
C LEU A 42 11.64 12.77 12.28
N ILE A 43 11.23 11.50 12.16
CA ILE A 43 11.82 10.56 11.19
C ILE A 43 11.58 11.03 9.76
N TRP A 44 10.38 11.52 9.46
CA TRP A 44 10.08 12.06 8.14
C TRP A 44 10.99 13.25 7.80
N THR A 45 11.10 14.22 8.71
CA THR A 45 11.95 15.41 8.55
C THR A 45 13.43 15.03 8.40
N TRP A 46 13.90 14.06 9.21
CA TRP A 46 15.25 13.50 9.10
C TRP A 46 15.49 12.82 7.75
N SER A 47 14.53 12.01 7.30
CA SER A 47 14.62 11.31 6.02
C SER A 47 14.66 12.28 4.84
N ALA A 48 13.79 13.30 4.83
CA ALA A 48 13.79 14.35 3.81
C ALA A 48 15.15 15.08 3.76
N SER A 49 15.72 15.38 4.93
CA SER A 49 17.04 16.01 5.05
C SER A 49 18.16 15.12 4.49
N LEU A 50 18.13 13.82 4.81
CA LEU A 50 19.09 12.84 4.31
C LEU A 50 19.04 12.77 2.77
N PHE A 51 17.85 12.63 2.19
CA PHE A 51 17.72 12.50 0.73
C PHE A 51 18.04 13.79 -0.03
N MET A 52 17.78 14.96 0.55
CA MET A 52 18.26 16.24 0.01
C MET A 52 19.79 16.28 -0.06
N ILE A 53 20.49 15.85 1.01
CA ILE A 53 21.97 15.78 1.04
C ILE A 53 22.48 14.75 0.02
N MET A 54 21.84 13.58 -0.07
CA MET A 54 22.21 12.55 -1.03
C MET A 54 22.03 13.03 -2.47
N GLU A 55 20.95 13.74 -2.78
CA GLU A 55 20.75 14.31 -4.12
C GLU A 55 21.80 15.35 -4.45
N ARG A 56 22.17 16.22 -3.50
CA ARG A 56 23.27 17.17 -3.67
C ARG A 56 24.59 16.50 -4.03
N ARG A 57 24.88 15.35 -3.41
CA ARG A 57 26.11 14.56 -3.64
C ARG A 57 26.08 13.75 -4.92
N PHE A 58 24.96 13.14 -5.27
CA PHE A 58 24.86 12.22 -6.41
C PHE A 58 24.42 12.87 -7.71
N ASN A 59 23.83 14.06 -7.66
CA ASN A 59 23.52 14.82 -8.86
C ASN A 59 24.76 15.61 -9.29
N SER A 60 25.37 15.23 -10.42
CA SER A 60 26.57 15.87 -10.95
C SER A 60 26.31 17.18 -11.68
N HIS A 61 25.05 17.51 -12.00
CA HIS A 61 24.71 18.77 -12.65
C HIS A 61 24.91 19.94 -11.69
N GLN A 62 25.40 21.05 -12.22
CA GLN A 62 25.49 22.34 -11.51
C GLN A 62 24.68 23.36 -12.29
N ASP A 63 23.36 23.25 -12.14
CA ASP A 63 22.38 24.04 -12.86
C ASP A 63 21.44 24.75 -11.87
N ARG A 64 20.65 25.69 -12.41
CA ARG A 64 19.68 26.44 -11.62
C ARG A 64 18.61 25.51 -11.05
N GLN A 65 18.28 24.42 -11.75
CA GLN A 65 17.28 23.46 -11.28
C GLN A 65 17.70 22.75 -9.99
N LYS A 66 18.96 22.31 -9.87
CA LYS A 66 19.48 21.70 -8.64
C LYS A 66 19.47 22.68 -7.47
N GLU A 67 19.81 23.94 -7.71
CA GLU A 67 19.72 25.04 -6.74
C GLU A 67 18.30 25.22 -6.21
N LEU A 68 17.34 25.43 -7.11
CA LEU A 68 15.95 25.60 -6.72
C LEU A 68 15.36 24.35 -6.06
N THR A 69 15.70 23.15 -6.51
CA THR A 69 15.26 21.90 -5.88
C THR A 69 15.69 21.87 -4.40
N THR A 70 16.93 22.25 -4.11
CA THR A 70 17.43 22.28 -2.72
C THR A 70 16.79 23.37 -1.90
N ILE A 71 16.59 24.57 -2.47
CA ILE A 71 15.90 25.67 -1.78
C ILE A 71 14.47 25.25 -1.41
N VAL A 72 13.73 24.66 -2.34
CA VAL A 72 12.36 24.18 -2.09
C VAL A 72 12.36 23.06 -1.05
N CYS A 73 13.29 22.10 -1.10
CA CYS A 73 13.44 21.10 -0.04
C CYS A 73 13.70 21.73 1.33
N CYS A 74 14.58 22.73 1.43
CA CYS A 74 14.83 23.44 2.68
C CYS A 74 13.55 24.12 3.21
N PHE A 75 12.74 24.74 2.35
CA PHE A 75 11.46 25.32 2.76
C PHE A 75 10.47 24.26 3.26
N LEU A 76 10.37 23.10 2.59
CA LEU A 76 9.51 22.01 3.05
C LEU A 76 9.99 21.41 4.38
N ILE A 77 11.30 21.21 4.53
CA ILE A 77 11.91 20.75 5.79
C ILE A 77 11.69 21.77 6.90
N LEU A 78 11.80 23.07 6.62
CA LEU A 78 11.50 24.14 7.56
C LEU A 78 10.03 24.09 7.98
N ALA A 79 9.10 23.93 7.04
CA ALA A 79 7.68 23.81 7.33
C ALA A 79 7.38 22.60 8.24
N LEU A 80 7.93 21.42 7.91
CA LEU A 80 7.82 20.22 8.76
C LEU A 80 8.44 20.46 10.15
N SER A 81 9.58 21.13 10.21
CA SER A 81 10.26 21.47 11.48
C SER A 81 9.43 22.44 12.33
N ILE A 82 8.74 23.42 11.72
CA ILE A 82 7.84 24.32 12.45
C ILE A 82 6.69 23.52 13.07
N ILE A 83 6.10 22.57 12.34
CA ILE A 83 5.06 21.67 12.88
C ILE A 83 5.63 20.84 14.04
N GLN A 84 6.86 20.32 13.89
CA GLN A 84 7.55 19.55 14.93
C GLN A 84 7.83 20.36 16.21
N LEU A 85 8.02 21.69 16.13
CA LEU A 85 8.20 22.51 17.33
C LEU A 85 6.96 22.49 18.24
N TYR A 86 5.76 22.32 17.66
CA TYR A 86 4.53 22.15 18.42
C TYR A 86 4.34 20.72 18.89
N ILE A 87 4.64 19.72 18.04
CA ILE A 87 4.67 18.31 18.43
C ILE A 87 6.04 17.95 19.02
N ASN A 88 6.32 18.39 20.25
CA ASN A 88 7.63 18.22 20.86
C ASN A 88 7.80 16.84 21.54
N PRO A 89 8.51 15.85 20.94
CA PRO A 89 8.75 14.54 21.55
C PRO A 89 9.69 14.60 22.76
N PHE A 90 10.30 15.76 23.02
CA PHE A 90 11.19 16.01 24.16
C PHE A 90 10.47 16.74 25.30
N ARG A 91 9.14 16.82 25.25
CA ARG A 91 8.35 17.30 26.39
C ARG A 91 8.57 16.36 27.59
N THR A 92 8.91 16.93 28.74
CA THR A 92 9.10 16.18 29.97
C THR A 92 7.77 15.97 30.69
N ASN A 93 7.69 14.90 31.48
CA ASN A 93 6.60 14.68 32.41
C ASN A 93 6.72 15.65 33.59
N GLU A 94 5.58 16.11 34.12
CA GLU A 94 5.56 16.90 35.37
C GLU A 94 5.92 16.03 36.58
N ILE A 95 5.47 14.78 36.56
CA ILE A 95 5.82 13.73 37.52
C ILE A 95 6.32 12.54 36.72
N VAL A 96 7.58 12.14 36.96
CA VAL A 96 8.18 10.99 36.27
C VAL A 96 7.46 9.72 36.74
N PRO A 97 6.79 8.98 35.84
CA PRO A 97 6.13 7.75 36.23
C PRO A 97 7.16 6.69 36.60
N LEU A 98 6.77 5.76 37.49
CA LEU A 98 7.63 4.65 37.90
C LEU A 98 7.79 3.61 36.78
N GLU A 99 6.73 3.42 35.99
CA GLU A 99 6.68 2.50 34.87
C GLU A 99 6.11 3.22 33.65
N GLY A 100 6.60 2.85 32.46
CA GLY A 100 6.06 3.36 31.21
C GLY A 100 4.93 2.49 30.69
N ASN A 101 4.04 3.07 29.88
CA ASN A 101 2.83 2.41 29.36
C ASN A 101 3.15 1.29 28.35
N GLY A 102 4.36 1.27 27.80
CA GLY A 102 4.73 0.31 26.76
C GLY A 102 4.10 0.62 25.41
N LEU A 103 4.15 -0.34 24.48
CA LEU A 103 3.46 -0.23 23.21
C LEU A 103 2.07 -0.83 23.35
N ASN A 104 1.11 -0.28 22.60
CA ASN A 104 -0.19 -0.91 22.40
C ASN A 104 0.01 -2.39 21.98
N PRO A 105 -0.73 -3.35 22.56
CA PRO A 105 -0.56 -4.77 22.25
C PRO A 105 -0.65 -5.12 20.76
N LEU A 106 -1.49 -4.43 19.97
CA LEU A 106 -1.60 -4.60 18.52
C LEU A 106 -0.29 -4.24 17.78
N LEU A 107 0.55 -3.40 18.40
CA LEU A 107 1.85 -2.97 17.87
C LEU A 107 2.99 -3.92 18.23
N LEU A 108 2.77 -4.93 19.10
CA LEU A 108 3.77 -5.93 19.48
C LEU A 108 3.96 -6.99 18.39
N SER A 109 4.34 -6.53 17.20
CA SER A 109 4.51 -7.34 15.99
C SER A 109 5.85 -7.04 15.33
N PRO A 110 6.53 -8.03 14.72
CA PRO A 110 7.73 -7.79 13.91
C PRO A 110 7.52 -6.75 12.82
N PHE A 111 6.29 -6.63 12.30
CA PHE A 111 5.94 -5.66 11.25
C PHE A 111 6.00 -4.22 11.74
N MET A 112 5.67 -3.95 13.01
CA MET A 112 5.84 -2.64 13.61
C MET A 112 7.29 -2.16 13.58
N ILE A 113 8.26 -3.08 13.66
CA ILE A 113 9.70 -2.73 13.66
C ILE A 113 10.13 -2.23 12.28
N ILE A 114 9.58 -2.77 11.20
CA ILE A 114 10.09 -2.59 9.83
C ILE A 114 9.21 -1.70 8.95
N HIS A 115 7.89 -1.77 9.09
CA HIS A 115 6.96 -1.14 8.16
C HIS A 115 6.98 0.40 8.26
N PRO A 116 6.80 1.05 9.43
CA PRO A 116 6.79 2.50 9.52
C PRO A 116 8.11 3.16 9.07
N PRO A 117 9.31 2.65 9.39
CA PRO A 117 10.55 3.19 8.83
C PRO A 117 10.58 3.20 7.30
N ILE A 118 10.07 2.14 6.64
CA ILE A 118 10.00 2.07 5.18
C ILE A 118 9.06 3.15 4.61
N VAL A 119 7.91 3.38 5.28
CA VAL A 119 6.95 4.44 4.92
C VAL A 119 7.63 5.81 4.95
N PHE A 120 8.24 6.20 6.09
CA PHE A 120 8.82 7.55 6.24
C PHE A 120 10.08 7.76 5.41
N ILE A 121 10.85 6.70 5.12
CA ILE A 121 11.94 6.74 4.15
C ILE A 121 11.40 7.06 2.74
N SER A 122 10.28 6.47 2.37
CA SER A 122 9.63 6.72 1.08
C SER A 122 9.09 8.14 0.99
N TYR A 123 8.49 8.66 2.07
CA TYR A 123 8.01 10.04 2.13
C TYR A 123 9.14 11.06 2.04
N GLY A 124 10.29 10.80 2.67
CA GLY A 124 11.47 11.65 2.56
C GLY A 124 11.95 11.80 1.11
N MET A 125 11.92 10.72 0.32
CA MET A 125 12.20 10.78 -1.12
C MET A 125 11.12 11.53 -1.91
N ILE A 126 9.85 11.43 -1.51
CA ILE A 126 8.73 12.13 -2.19
C ILE A 126 8.81 13.65 -2.00
N VAL A 127 9.26 14.13 -0.83
CA VAL A 127 9.56 15.57 -0.60
C VAL A 127 10.52 16.11 -1.65
N LEU A 128 11.56 15.33 -1.98
CA LEU A 128 12.52 15.69 -3.01
C LEU A 128 11.91 15.72 -4.42
N LEU A 129 10.99 14.80 -4.72
CA LEU A 129 10.30 14.77 -6.01
C LEU A 129 9.37 15.98 -6.20
N TYR A 130 8.66 16.40 -5.15
CA TYR A 130 7.88 17.64 -5.17
C TYR A 130 8.79 18.83 -5.49
N ALA A 131 9.92 18.94 -4.79
CA ALA A 131 10.87 20.02 -5.00
C ALA A 131 11.48 20.03 -6.41
N ALA A 132 11.82 18.86 -6.95
CA ALA A 132 12.36 18.72 -8.29
C ALA A 132 11.32 19.05 -9.38
N GLY A 133 10.06 18.62 -9.20
CA GLY A 133 8.95 18.97 -10.08
C GLY A 133 8.67 20.47 -10.09
N MET A 134 8.63 21.09 -8.91
CA MET A 134 8.48 22.53 -8.76
C MET A 134 9.62 23.30 -9.44
N ALA A 135 10.88 22.88 -9.21
CA ALA A 135 12.04 23.50 -9.84
C ALA A 135 12.01 23.37 -11.37
N HIS A 136 11.53 22.24 -11.91
CA HIS A 136 11.33 22.07 -13.35
C HIS A 136 10.30 23.06 -13.92
N LEU A 137 9.15 23.22 -13.27
CA LEU A 137 8.11 24.15 -13.75
C LEU A 137 8.60 25.62 -13.76
N ILE A 138 9.49 25.98 -12.84
CA ILE A 138 10.08 27.33 -12.75
C ILE A 138 11.20 27.54 -13.78
N THR A 139 12.08 26.55 -13.97
CA THR A 139 13.29 26.71 -14.82
C THR A 139 13.11 26.26 -16.26
N GLY A 140 12.25 25.27 -16.50
CA GLY A 140 12.15 24.53 -17.76
C GLY A 140 13.30 23.55 -18.04
N GLU A 141 14.29 23.42 -17.15
CA GLU A 141 15.46 22.55 -17.34
C GLU A 141 15.10 21.06 -17.20
N LYS A 142 15.68 20.17 -18.00
CA LYS A 142 15.25 18.75 -18.06
C LYS A 142 15.92 17.81 -17.04
N ASN A 143 16.77 18.33 -16.17
CA ASN A 143 17.59 17.53 -15.27
C ASN A 143 16.79 16.85 -14.15
N TRP A 144 15.53 17.27 -13.94
CA TRP A 144 14.61 16.66 -12.96
C TRP A 144 14.32 15.18 -13.26
N ASN A 145 14.42 14.77 -14.52
CA ASN A 145 14.24 13.39 -14.95
C ASN A 145 15.22 12.42 -14.27
N GLU A 146 16.46 12.85 -13.99
CA GLU A 146 17.43 12.00 -13.28
C GLU A 146 17.06 11.88 -11.79
N SER A 147 16.54 12.94 -11.17
CA SER A 147 16.02 12.90 -9.81
C SER A 147 14.82 11.96 -9.70
N VAL A 148 13.85 12.02 -10.63
CA VAL A 148 12.71 11.09 -10.68
C VAL A 148 13.16 9.65 -10.91
N LYS A 149 14.09 9.42 -11.82
CA LYS A 149 14.61 8.09 -12.12
C LYS A 149 15.28 7.44 -10.89
N ARG A 150 16.02 8.22 -10.11
CA ARG A 150 16.74 7.74 -8.92
C ARG A 150 15.80 7.58 -7.72
N TRP A 151 15.09 8.64 -7.37
CA TRP A 151 14.30 8.71 -6.14
C TRP A 151 12.87 8.26 -6.33
N GLY A 152 12.26 8.51 -7.49
CA GLY A 152 10.90 8.03 -7.81
C GLY A 152 10.81 6.52 -7.83
N ARG A 153 11.77 5.82 -8.45
CA ARG A 153 11.78 4.35 -8.45
C ARG A 153 12.06 3.76 -7.08
N SER A 154 13.01 4.36 -6.33
CA SER A 154 13.35 3.90 -4.97
C SER A 154 12.19 4.12 -4.00
N SER A 155 11.53 5.28 -4.08
CA SER A 155 10.33 5.60 -3.32
C SER A 155 9.17 4.69 -3.68
N TRP A 156 8.96 4.41 -4.97
CA TRP A 156 7.91 3.48 -5.40
C TRP A 156 8.11 2.06 -4.87
N ILE A 157 9.36 1.57 -4.82
CA ILE A 157 9.68 0.28 -4.17
C ILE A 157 9.33 0.36 -2.68
N GLY A 158 9.73 1.43 -1.99
CA GLY A 158 9.43 1.62 -0.57
C GLY A 158 7.93 1.70 -0.28
N MET A 159 7.16 2.45 -1.08
CA MET A 159 5.69 2.49 -0.98
C MET A 159 5.06 1.13 -1.27
N SER A 160 5.60 0.37 -2.24
CA SER A 160 5.12 -0.99 -2.51
C SER A 160 5.36 -1.91 -1.32
N LEU A 161 6.58 -1.87 -0.75
CA LEU A 161 6.92 -2.63 0.46
C LEU A 161 6.05 -2.22 1.65
N ALA A 162 5.78 -0.93 1.81
CA ALA A 162 4.89 -0.44 2.86
C ALA A 162 3.49 -1.05 2.72
N LEU A 163 2.88 -0.98 1.54
CA LEU A 163 1.55 -1.56 1.30
C LEU A 163 1.53 -3.08 1.53
N ILE A 164 2.55 -3.80 1.06
CA ILE A 164 2.64 -5.27 1.22
C ILE A 164 2.80 -5.65 2.69
N LEU A 165 3.73 -5.02 3.41
CA LEU A 165 3.98 -5.31 4.82
C LEU A 165 2.80 -4.88 5.68
N GLY A 166 2.15 -3.76 5.37
CA GLY A 166 0.96 -3.29 6.05
C GLY A 166 -0.23 -4.24 5.85
N GLY A 167 -0.51 -4.64 4.61
CA GLY A 167 -1.57 -5.60 4.31
C GLY A 167 -1.33 -6.98 4.91
N TYR A 168 -0.08 -7.48 4.89
CA TYR A 168 0.26 -8.74 5.56
C TYR A 168 0.16 -8.63 7.08
N TRP A 169 0.57 -7.50 7.66
CA TRP A 169 0.41 -7.27 9.10
C TRP A 169 -1.07 -7.24 9.51
N ALA A 170 -1.90 -6.50 8.76
CA ALA A 170 -3.35 -6.50 8.96
C ALA A 170 -3.93 -7.93 8.92
N TYR A 171 -3.51 -8.71 7.91
CA TYR A 171 -3.95 -10.09 7.71
C TYR A 171 -3.67 -10.97 8.94
N VAL A 172 -2.50 -10.85 9.55
CA VAL A 172 -2.09 -11.71 10.68
C VAL A 172 -2.49 -11.19 12.06
N THR A 173 -2.99 -9.95 12.18
CA THR A 173 -3.22 -9.31 13.50
C THR A 173 -4.65 -8.88 13.74
N LEU A 174 -5.41 -8.43 12.72
CA LEU A 174 -6.68 -7.74 12.97
C LEU A 174 -7.91 -8.65 13.12
N GLY A 175 -7.76 -9.98 12.99
CA GLY A 175 -8.81 -10.95 13.32
C GLY A 175 -10.09 -10.92 12.45
N TRP A 176 -10.26 -9.95 11.55
CA TRP A 176 -11.40 -9.87 10.63
C TRP A 176 -11.18 -10.63 9.32
N GLY A 177 -10.12 -11.43 9.22
CA GLY A 177 -9.92 -12.43 8.17
C GLY A 177 -9.59 -11.94 6.77
N GLY A 178 -9.18 -10.69 6.60
CA GLY A 178 -8.72 -10.17 5.31
C GLY A 178 -7.43 -9.36 5.41
N TYR A 179 -6.81 -9.13 4.25
CA TYR A 179 -5.58 -8.33 4.11
C TYR A 179 -5.83 -6.92 3.56
N TRP A 180 -7.06 -6.65 3.09
CA TRP A 180 -7.49 -5.37 2.55
C TRP A 180 -9.00 -5.17 2.75
N ALA A 181 -9.41 -4.07 3.40
CA ALA A 181 -10.81 -3.76 3.75
C ALA A 181 -11.32 -2.44 3.13
N TRP A 182 -10.52 -1.79 2.27
CA TRP A 182 -10.77 -0.42 1.82
C TRP A 182 -10.93 0.56 2.99
N ASP A 183 -10.31 0.27 4.12
CA ASP A 183 -10.29 1.14 5.29
C ASP A 183 -9.66 2.51 4.92
N PRO A 184 -10.04 3.64 5.55
CA PRO A 184 -9.49 4.94 5.17
C PRO A 184 -7.96 5.02 5.21
N VAL A 185 -7.30 4.32 6.14
CA VAL A 185 -5.84 4.32 6.24
C VAL A 185 -5.21 3.56 5.07
N GLU A 186 -5.70 2.35 4.78
CA GLU A 186 -5.27 1.55 3.63
C GLU A 186 -5.49 2.30 2.31
N THR A 187 -6.70 2.86 2.15
CA THR A 187 -7.12 3.57 0.94
C THR A 187 -6.28 4.81 0.72
N ALA A 188 -6.01 5.59 1.77
CA ALA A 188 -5.17 6.77 1.67
C ALA A 188 -3.72 6.41 1.30
N GLY A 189 -3.17 5.32 1.83
CA GLY A 189 -1.84 4.81 1.46
C GLY A 189 -1.73 4.32 0.02
N LEU A 190 -2.83 3.86 -0.58
CA LEU A 190 -2.86 3.48 -1.99
C LEU A 190 -2.74 4.69 -2.95
N LEU A 191 -3.23 5.86 -2.56
CA LEU A 191 -3.30 7.04 -3.45
C LEU A 191 -1.92 7.55 -3.90
N PRO A 192 -0.93 7.78 -3.01
CA PRO A 192 0.41 8.16 -3.45
C PRO A 192 1.06 7.09 -4.33
N TRP A 193 0.81 5.80 -4.06
CA TRP A 193 1.35 4.71 -4.89
C TRP A 193 0.78 4.71 -6.31
N LEU A 194 -0.53 4.94 -6.47
CA LEU A 194 -1.17 5.10 -7.80
C LEU A 194 -0.63 6.32 -8.56
N SER A 195 -0.48 7.46 -7.87
CA SER A 195 0.11 8.68 -8.43
C SER A 195 1.57 8.47 -8.83
N MET A 196 2.37 7.83 -7.99
CA MET A 196 3.77 7.51 -8.27
C MET A 196 3.91 6.53 -9.45
N THR A 197 3.05 5.52 -9.53
CA THR A 197 2.98 4.60 -10.68
C THR A 197 2.76 5.38 -11.97
N THR A 198 1.83 6.34 -11.95
CA THR A 198 1.56 7.22 -13.10
C THR A 198 2.75 8.13 -13.41
N LEU A 199 3.40 8.70 -12.39
CA LEU A 199 4.61 9.51 -12.54
C LEU A 199 5.75 8.73 -13.22
N LEU A 200 5.97 7.48 -12.83
CA LEU A 200 7.03 6.67 -13.41
C LEU A 200 6.77 6.39 -14.90
N HIS A 201 5.53 6.09 -15.29
CA HIS A 201 5.15 5.89 -16.69
C HIS A 201 5.26 7.18 -17.52
N THR A 202 4.78 8.31 -16.99
CA THR A 202 4.90 9.63 -17.65
C THR A 202 6.37 10.05 -17.80
N SER A 203 7.23 9.77 -16.82
CA SER A 203 8.68 10.06 -16.91
C SER A 203 9.40 9.27 -18.00
N VAL A 204 8.94 8.04 -18.29
CA VAL A 204 9.48 7.25 -19.42
C VAL A 204 9.12 7.93 -20.73
N MET A 205 7.86 8.36 -20.88
CA MET A 205 7.41 8.97 -22.13
C MET A 205 8.00 10.37 -22.35
N SER A 206 8.15 11.16 -21.28
CA SER A 206 8.79 12.47 -21.35
C SER A 206 10.22 12.41 -21.87
N ARG A 207 11.00 11.40 -21.44
CA ARG A 207 12.36 11.18 -21.93
C ARG A 207 12.42 10.71 -23.39
N ARG A 208 11.44 9.93 -23.84
CA ARG A 208 11.42 9.38 -25.21
C ARG A 208 11.02 10.42 -26.25
N ARG A 209 10.10 11.32 -25.91
CA ARG A 209 9.42 12.18 -26.90
C ARG A 209 9.42 13.68 -26.58
N ASN A 210 10.01 14.12 -25.47
CA ASN A 210 9.90 15.50 -24.95
C ASN A 210 8.46 15.96 -24.64
N ASP A 211 7.52 15.01 -24.53
CA ASP A 211 6.13 15.28 -24.16
C ASP A 211 5.96 15.25 -22.63
N TYR A 212 4.81 15.71 -22.11
CA TYR A 212 4.51 15.70 -20.66
C TYR A 212 5.34 16.64 -19.76
N VAL A 213 5.78 17.79 -20.32
CA VAL A 213 6.48 18.86 -19.59
C VAL A 213 5.69 19.36 -18.37
N ILE A 214 4.36 19.21 -18.37
CA ILE A 214 3.48 19.61 -17.26
C ILE A 214 3.01 18.41 -16.44
N LEU A 215 2.51 17.35 -17.09
CA LEU A 215 1.90 16.23 -16.37
C LEU A 215 2.88 15.51 -15.44
N GLY A 216 4.14 15.31 -15.88
CA GLY A 216 5.16 14.67 -15.04
C GLY A 216 5.42 15.44 -13.73
N PRO A 217 5.81 16.72 -13.79
CA PRO A 217 5.97 17.54 -12.59
C PRO A 217 4.69 17.67 -11.75
N LEU A 218 3.52 17.79 -12.39
CA LEU A 218 2.23 17.80 -11.68
C LEU A 218 2.05 16.53 -10.86
N LEU A 219 2.34 15.35 -11.40
CA LEU A 219 2.23 14.09 -10.67
C LEU A 219 3.26 13.96 -9.56
N ALA A 220 4.48 14.47 -9.75
CA ALA A 220 5.48 14.53 -8.68
C ALA A 220 4.98 15.40 -7.51
N MET A 221 4.37 16.54 -7.82
CA MET A 221 3.84 17.44 -6.81
C MET A 221 2.56 16.89 -6.15
N LEU A 222 1.66 16.30 -6.95
CA LEU A 222 0.44 15.64 -6.48
C LEU A 222 0.75 14.48 -5.53
N THR A 223 1.80 13.70 -5.82
CA THR A 223 2.18 12.57 -4.95
C THR A 223 2.52 13.02 -3.54
N PHE A 224 3.23 14.14 -3.37
CA PHE A 224 3.49 14.71 -2.04
C PHE A 224 2.22 15.24 -1.36
N ILE A 225 1.33 15.89 -2.12
CA ILE A 225 0.02 16.32 -1.60
C ILE A 225 -0.79 15.12 -1.10
N LEU A 226 -0.75 13.99 -1.82
CA LEU A 226 -1.42 12.76 -1.40
C LEU A 226 -0.76 12.12 -0.16
N VAL A 227 0.57 12.23 0.01
CA VAL A 227 1.26 11.81 1.25
C VAL A 227 0.83 12.68 2.44
N LEU A 228 0.61 13.99 2.22
CA LEU A 228 0.04 14.86 3.25
C LEU A 228 -1.39 14.47 3.59
N LEU A 229 -2.21 14.15 2.57
CA LEU A 229 -3.55 13.63 2.78
C LEU A 229 -3.53 12.31 3.56
N GLU A 230 -2.63 11.38 3.22
CA GLU A 230 -2.46 10.11 3.93
C GLU A 230 -2.08 10.33 5.40
N SER A 231 -1.12 11.22 5.66
CA SER A 231 -0.75 11.60 7.03
C SER A 231 -1.91 12.22 7.78
N PHE A 232 -2.72 13.05 7.11
CA PHE A 232 -3.91 13.66 7.68
C PHE A 232 -5.02 12.64 8.00
N VAL A 233 -5.24 11.64 7.13
CA VAL A 233 -6.21 10.55 7.35
C VAL A 233 -5.77 9.65 8.51
N THR A 234 -4.50 9.24 8.53
CA THR A 234 -3.95 8.30 9.52
C THR A 234 -3.77 8.90 10.92
N ARG A 235 -3.44 10.19 11.01
CA ARG A 235 -2.98 10.84 12.26
C ARG A 235 -3.79 12.07 12.67
N GLY A 236 -4.70 12.53 11.81
CA GLY A 236 -5.61 13.65 12.09
C GLY A 236 -6.87 13.23 12.85
N GLY A 237 -7.17 11.93 12.94
CA GLY A 237 -8.30 11.46 13.76
C GLY A 237 -9.65 12.02 13.30
N ILE A 238 -9.87 12.18 11.99
CA ILE A 238 -11.16 12.63 11.41
C ILE A 238 -11.95 11.45 10.83
N TRP A 239 -11.26 10.49 10.23
CA TRP A 239 -11.86 9.26 9.72
C TRP A 239 -11.94 8.22 10.83
N SER A 240 -13.09 7.55 10.93
CA SER A 240 -13.16 6.30 11.69
C SER A 240 -12.44 5.21 10.89
N SER A 241 -11.45 4.58 11.50
CA SER A 241 -10.62 3.55 10.88
C SER A 241 -10.19 2.56 11.94
N VAL A 242 -10.17 1.28 11.59
CA VAL A 242 -9.65 0.20 12.46
C VAL A 242 -8.14 0.32 12.66
N HIS A 243 -7.46 1.07 11.80
CA HIS A 243 -6.04 1.37 11.88
C HIS A 243 -5.74 2.74 12.52
N ALA A 244 -6.77 3.53 12.86
CA ALA A 244 -6.59 4.83 13.49
C ALA A 244 -6.61 4.73 15.02
N PHE A 245 -5.52 5.16 15.65
CA PHE A 245 -5.31 5.07 17.10
C PHE A 245 -6.03 6.17 17.92
N ILE A 246 -6.97 6.91 17.35
CA ILE A 246 -7.73 7.97 18.04
C ILE A 246 -9.23 7.78 17.76
N VAL A 247 -9.96 7.32 18.77
CA VAL A 247 -11.41 7.04 18.69
C VAL A 247 -12.12 7.81 19.79
N GLU A 248 -12.66 8.99 19.46
CA GLU A 248 -13.79 9.54 20.22
C GLU A 248 -14.96 9.80 19.25
N GLU A 249 -16.12 9.28 19.63
CA GLU A 249 -17.31 9.11 18.80
C GLU A 249 -18.35 10.23 18.96
N THR A 250 -17.94 11.46 19.30
CA THR A 250 -18.88 12.56 19.59
C THR A 250 -18.89 13.61 18.47
N GLY A 251 -19.67 13.35 17.42
CA GLY A 251 -20.09 14.36 16.43
C GLY A 251 -20.00 13.91 14.96
N GLY A 252 -20.63 14.68 14.06
CA GLY A 252 -20.53 14.44 12.62
C GLY A 252 -19.13 14.77 12.08
N THR A 253 -18.74 14.18 10.94
CA THR A 253 -17.41 14.34 10.33
C THR A 253 -16.98 15.80 10.20
N PHE A 254 -17.91 16.70 9.86
CA PHE A 254 -17.64 18.12 9.70
C PHE A 254 -17.36 18.83 11.03
N SER A 255 -18.08 18.48 12.10
CA SER A 255 -17.78 19.04 13.43
C SER A 255 -16.45 18.51 13.96
N ARG A 256 -16.18 17.22 13.75
CA ARG A 256 -14.90 16.60 14.11
C ARG A 256 -13.72 17.22 13.36
N PHE A 257 -13.89 17.49 12.06
CA PHE A 257 -12.90 18.20 11.25
C PHE A 257 -12.52 19.56 11.85
N TRP A 258 -13.51 20.39 12.18
CA TRP A 258 -13.22 21.71 12.77
C TRP A 258 -12.65 21.62 14.17
N PHE A 259 -13.20 20.73 15.00
CA PHE A 259 -12.70 20.48 16.35
C PHE A 259 -11.20 20.11 16.34
N VAL A 260 -10.81 19.15 15.50
CA VAL A 260 -9.40 18.73 15.38
C VAL A 260 -8.52 19.89 14.90
N LEU A 261 -8.96 20.70 13.93
CA LEU A 261 -8.16 21.82 13.44
C LEU A 261 -8.05 22.97 14.46
N GLU A 262 -9.03 23.11 15.34
CA GLU A 262 -9.03 24.10 16.41
C GLU A 262 -8.09 23.67 17.56
N GLU A 263 -8.27 22.45 18.05
CA GLU A 263 -7.57 21.90 19.21
C GLU A 263 -6.14 21.44 18.90
N ASP A 264 -5.89 20.90 17.70
CA ASP A 264 -4.59 20.33 17.34
C ASP A 264 -3.83 21.22 16.36
N ILE A 265 -2.94 22.05 16.92
CA ILE A 265 -2.07 22.97 16.19
C ILE A 265 -1.26 22.24 15.11
N SER A 266 -0.88 20.99 15.37
CA SER A 266 -0.03 20.26 14.45
C SER A 266 -0.78 19.72 13.25
N VAL A 267 -1.99 19.18 13.48
CA VAL A 267 -2.90 18.76 12.41
C VAL A 267 -3.31 19.98 11.58
N ARG A 268 -3.55 21.12 12.22
CA ARG A 268 -3.76 22.40 11.54
C ARG A 268 -2.54 22.81 10.69
N GLY A 269 -1.33 22.63 11.21
CA GLY A 269 -0.09 22.90 10.47
C GLY A 269 0.05 22.04 9.21
N PHE A 270 -0.23 20.73 9.32
CA PHE A 270 -0.26 19.82 8.15
C PHE A 270 -1.32 20.23 7.13
N PHE A 271 -2.52 20.57 7.60
CA PHE A 271 -3.61 21.00 6.73
C PHE A 271 -3.25 22.29 5.98
N ILE A 272 -2.70 23.30 6.66
CA ILE A 272 -2.22 24.55 6.03
C ILE A 272 -1.14 24.24 4.99
N MET A 273 -0.16 23.40 5.33
CA MET A 273 0.91 23.03 4.39
C MET A 273 0.36 22.30 3.16
N MET A 274 -0.63 21.43 3.33
CA MET A 274 -1.31 20.75 2.23
C MET A 274 -2.03 21.75 1.31
N ILE A 275 -2.82 22.69 1.85
CA ILE A 275 -3.52 23.71 1.07
C ILE A 275 -2.54 24.63 0.33
N LEU A 276 -1.48 25.09 1.00
CA LEU A 276 -0.45 25.91 0.36
C LEU A 276 0.25 25.16 -0.78
N SER A 277 0.54 23.87 -0.59
CA SER A 277 1.13 23.02 -1.63
C SER A 277 0.20 22.86 -2.83
N ILE A 278 -1.11 22.68 -2.60
CA ILE A 278 -2.13 22.62 -3.67
C ILE A 278 -2.16 23.95 -4.44
N ILE A 279 -2.28 25.09 -3.75
CA ILE A 279 -2.35 26.42 -4.37
C ILE A 279 -1.10 26.67 -5.22
N LEU A 280 0.08 26.40 -4.66
CA LEU A 280 1.36 26.59 -5.36
C LEU A 280 1.49 25.68 -6.58
N THR A 281 1.08 24.42 -6.46
CA THR A 281 1.06 23.46 -7.58
C THR A 281 0.17 23.97 -8.71
N LEU A 282 -1.07 24.34 -8.40
CA LEU A 282 -2.02 24.87 -9.39
C LEU A 282 -1.49 26.15 -10.04
N TYR A 283 -0.98 27.08 -9.24
CA TYR A 283 -0.40 28.33 -9.74
C TYR A 283 0.72 28.08 -10.75
N LEU A 284 1.72 27.26 -10.40
CA LEU A 284 2.87 27.00 -11.27
C LEU A 284 2.49 26.22 -12.53
N VAL A 285 1.58 25.26 -12.42
CA VAL A 285 1.07 24.50 -13.57
C VAL A 285 0.32 25.41 -14.54
N ILE A 286 -0.57 26.28 -14.04
CA ILE A 286 -1.30 27.24 -14.88
C ILE A 286 -0.33 28.21 -15.56
N GLN A 287 0.66 28.73 -14.83
CA GLN A 287 1.65 29.64 -15.42
C GLN A 287 2.48 28.95 -16.50
N ARG A 288 2.92 27.70 -16.26
CA ARG A 288 3.68 26.95 -17.25
C ARG A 288 2.83 26.61 -18.47
N TYR A 289 1.56 26.27 -18.28
CA TYR A 289 0.62 25.96 -19.36
C TYR A 289 0.39 27.16 -20.29
N LYS A 290 0.22 28.36 -19.73
CA LYS A 290 0.06 29.60 -20.53
C LYS A 290 1.27 29.93 -21.40
N GLY A 291 2.45 29.45 -21.03
CA GLY A 291 3.70 29.67 -21.78
C GLY A 291 4.02 28.61 -22.83
N LEU A 292 3.17 27.59 -23.01
CA LEU A 292 3.35 26.59 -24.06
C LEU A 292 2.67 27.04 -25.35
N GLU A 293 3.35 26.86 -26.48
CA GLU A 293 2.74 27.02 -27.80
C GLU A 293 1.71 25.91 -28.03
N GLU A 294 0.60 26.26 -28.69
CA GLU A 294 -0.38 25.27 -29.13
C GLU A 294 0.27 24.29 -30.08
N LYS A 295 0.21 23.00 -29.73
CA LYS A 295 0.59 21.94 -30.67
C LYS A 295 -0.51 21.77 -31.69
N GLU A 296 -0.14 21.54 -32.95
CA GLU A 296 -1.08 21.14 -33.98
C GLU A 296 -1.91 19.93 -33.53
N ASN A 297 -3.23 20.02 -33.71
CA ASN A 297 -4.13 18.91 -33.45
C ASN A 297 -3.81 17.76 -34.41
N LYS A 298 -3.44 16.60 -33.86
CA LYS A 298 -3.28 15.37 -34.65
C LYS A 298 -4.63 15.03 -35.30
N THR A 299 -4.65 14.88 -36.62
CA THR A 299 -5.83 14.40 -37.36
C THR A 299 -5.78 12.88 -37.44
N PHE A 300 -6.80 12.21 -36.89
CA PHE A 300 -6.93 10.76 -36.97
C PHE A 300 -7.64 10.37 -38.27
N LYS A 301 -6.97 9.60 -39.14
CA LYS A 301 -7.56 9.18 -40.42
C LYS A 301 -8.13 7.77 -40.34
N ASN A 302 -7.44 6.87 -39.64
CA ASN A 302 -7.80 5.45 -39.54
C ASN A 302 -7.73 4.92 -38.10
N LEU A 303 -8.32 3.73 -37.88
CA LEU A 303 -8.31 3.04 -36.58
C LEU A 303 -6.87 2.77 -36.05
N ASN A 304 -5.92 2.55 -36.97
CA ASN A 304 -4.52 2.34 -36.63
C ASN A 304 -3.85 3.60 -36.04
N ASP A 305 -4.33 4.79 -36.39
CA ASP A 305 -3.83 6.05 -35.85
C ASP A 305 -4.36 6.26 -34.43
N VAL A 306 -5.59 5.81 -34.15
CA VAL A 306 -6.21 5.88 -32.81
C VAL A 306 -5.49 4.96 -31.83
N PHE A 307 -5.12 3.75 -32.25
CA PHE A 307 -4.44 2.76 -31.42
C PHE A 307 -2.92 2.67 -31.69
N ASP A 308 -2.29 3.80 -31.98
CA ASP A 308 -0.83 3.86 -32.03
C ASP A 308 -0.22 3.67 -30.61
N GLU A 309 1.09 3.42 -30.55
CA GLU A 309 1.77 3.14 -29.28
C GLU A 309 1.61 4.30 -28.27
N GLU A 310 1.58 5.54 -28.78
CA GLU A 310 1.52 6.76 -27.98
C GLU A 310 0.13 6.94 -27.35
N ASN A 311 -0.94 6.82 -28.14
CA ASN A 311 -2.31 6.97 -27.69
C ASN A 311 -2.73 5.84 -26.75
N VAL A 312 -2.29 4.61 -27.01
CA VAL A 312 -2.55 3.48 -26.10
C VAL A 312 -1.83 3.68 -24.76
N PHE A 313 -0.58 4.16 -24.78
CA PHE A 313 0.14 4.47 -23.55
C PHE A 313 -0.47 5.67 -22.80
N PHE A 314 -0.93 6.69 -23.53
CA PHE A 314 -1.69 7.81 -22.96
C PHE A 314 -3.00 7.32 -22.34
N ALA A 315 -3.76 6.48 -23.03
CA ALA A 315 -5.00 5.90 -22.50
C ALA A 315 -4.75 5.11 -21.22
N ALA A 316 -3.62 4.39 -21.11
CA ALA A 316 -3.23 3.70 -19.89
C ALA A 316 -2.98 4.70 -18.73
N ILE A 317 -2.23 5.78 -18.98
CA ILE A 317 -2.00 6.85 -18.00
C ILE A 317 -3.32 7.46 -17.52
N TYR A 318 -4.24 7.79 -18.43
CA TYR A 318 -5.52 8.41 -18.07
C TYR A 318 -6.43 7.43 -17.32
N THR A 319 -6.44 6.16 -17.70
CA THR A 319 -7.18 5.13 -16.98
C THR A 319 -6.65 4.97 -15.56
N GLN A 320 -5.33 4.99 -15.37
CA GLN A 320 -4.71 4.98 -14.05
C GLN A 320 -5.10 6.23 -13.21
N LEU A 321 -5.19 7.41 -13.83
CA LEU A 321 -5.65 8.63 -13.17
C LEU A 321 -7.13 8.59 -12.80
N LEU A 322 -7.96 7.94 -13.61
CA LEU A 322 -9.36 7.68 -13.28
C LEU A 322 -9.48 6.76 -12.07
N ILE A 323 -8.69 5.67 -12.01
CA ILE A 323 -8.62 4.80 -10.83
C ILE A 323 -8.24 5.63 -9.60
N LEU A 324 -7.15 6.41 -9.66
CA LEU A 324 -6.73 7.30 -8.58
C LEU A 324 -7.85 8.26 -8.12
N THR A 325 -8.54 8.89 -9.07
CA THR A 325 -9.58 9.89 -8.78
C THR A 325 -10.81 9.24 -8.18
N VAL A 326 -11.26 8.09 -8.71
CA VAL A 326 -12.39 7.35 -8.15
C VAL A 326 -12.07 6.88 -6.73
N THR A 327 -10.88 6.31 -6.49
CA THR A 327 -10.44 5.91 -5.14
C THR A 327 -10.43 7.11 -4.18
N LEU A 328 -9.92 8.27 -4.61
CA LEU A 328 -9.93 9.49 -3.81
C LEU A 328 -11.35 9.95 -3.48
N VAL A 329 -12.25 9.96 -4.47
CA VAL A 329 -13.66 10.35 -4.26
C VAL A 329 -14.33 9.39 -3.28
N LEU A 330 -14.12 8.08 -3.40
CA LEU A 330 -14.69 7.08 -2.50
C LEU A 330 -14.15 7.25 -1.06
N LEU A 331 -12.86 7.51 -0.88
CA LEU A 331 -12.27 7.86 0.42
C LEU A 331 -12.94 9.09 1.06
N LEU A 332 -13.16 10.14 0.27
CA LEU A 332 -13.81 11.36 0.75
C LEU A 332 -15.30 11.14 1.06
N VAL A 333 -16.01 10.32 0.29
CA VAL A 333 -17.42 9.98 0.58
C VAL A 333 -17.52 9.12 1.84
N ARG A 334 -16.61 8.16 2.04
CA ARG A 334 -16.50 7.31 3.24
C ARG A 334 -16.24 8.13 4.51
N SER A 335 -15.78 9.38 4.41
CA SER A 335 -15.69 10.26 5.58
C SER A 335 -17.04 10.46 6.29
N LYS A 336 -18.17 10.31 5.57
CA LYS A 336 -19.53 10.48 6.12
C LYS A 336 -20.07 9.27 6.90
N GLY A 337 -19.36 8.15 6.90
CA GLY A 337 -19.79 6.91 7.55
C GLY A 337 -19.21 5.67 6.89
N TYR A 338 -19.57 4.49 7.42
CA TYR A 338 -19.10 3.22 6.88
C TYR A 338 -19.56 3.03 5.43
N MET A 339 -18.64 2.56 4.58
CA MET A 339 -18.92 2.15 3.22
C MET A 339 -18.44 0.71 3.06
N ALA A 340 -19.33 -0.15 2.57
CA ALA A 340 -19.03 -1.56 2.37
C ALA A 340 -17.94 -1.73 1.29
N PRO A 341 -16.99 -2.67 1.46
CA PRO A 341 -15.93 -2.96 0.48
C PRO A 341 -16.43 -3.15 -0.95
N GLU A 342 -17.59 -3.77 -1.13
CA GLU A 342 -18.20 -4.09 -2.42
C GLU A 342 -18.43 -2.83 -3.28
N VAL A 343 -18.66 -1.67 -2.63
CA VAL A 343 -18.84 -0.40 -3.34
C VAL A 343 -17.55 0.02 -4.04
N PHE A 344 -16.39 -0.18 -3.42
CA PHE A 344 -15.10 0.10 -4.06
C PHE A 344 -14.88 -0.84 -5.25
N GLU A 345 -15.15 -2.14 -5.05
CA GLU A 345 -14.95 -3.15 -6.09
C GLU A 345 -15.78 -2.89 -7.35
N ILE A 346 -17.09 -2.69 -7.19
CA ILE A 346 -17.99 -2.44 -8.31
C ILE A 346 -17.62 -1.15 -9.05
N ARG A 347 -17.17 -0.11 -8.34
CA ARG A 347 -16.85 1.19 -8.93
C ARG A 347 -15.49 1.21 -9.62
N LEU A 348 -14.52 0.42 -9.14
CA LEU A 348 -13.17 0.36 -9.71
C LEU A 348 -13.04 -0.68 -10.83
N ALA A 349 -13.79 -1.78 -10.77
CA ALA A 349 -13.69 -2.88 -11.72
C ALA A 349 -13.76 -2.47 -13.21
N PRO A 350 -14.65 -1.56 -13.66
CA PRO A 350 -14.68 -1.13 -15.06
C PRO A 350 -13.36 -0.51 -15.53
N PHE A 351 -12.69 0.24 -14.66
CA PHE A 351 -11.42 0.88 -14.98
C PHE A 351 -10.25 -0.10 -14.95
N ILE A 352 -10.29 -1.10 -14.07
CA ILE A 352 -9.30 -2.20 -14.04
C ILE A 352 -9.40 -3.03 -15.32
N VAL A 353 -10.61 -3.42 -15.73
CA VAL A 353 -10.87 -4.13 -16.99
C VAL A 353 -10.42 -3.31 -18.20
N LEU A 354 -10.74 -1.99 -18.22
CA LEU A 354 -10.29 -1.09 -19.27
C LEU A 354 -8.75 -1.01 -19.33
N LEU A 355 -8.07 -0.90 -18.19
CA LEU A 355 -6.62 -0.87 -18.13
C LEU A 355 -6.00 -2.17 -18.63
N ALA A 356 -6.57 -3.33 -18.28
CA ALA A 356 -6.14 -4.64 -18.77
C ALA A 356 -6.32 -4.77 -20.29
N ALA A 357 -7.42 -4.26 -20.84
CA ALA A 357 -7.67 -4.22 -22.28
C ALA A 357 -6.64 -3.34 -23.02
N ILE A 358 -6.38 -2.13 -22.51
CA ILE A 358 -5.38 -1.21 -23.07
C ILE A 358 -3.98 -1.83 -23.01
N PHE A 359 -3.62 -2.45 -21.88
CA PHE A 359 -2.35 -3.15 -21.71
C PHE A 359 -2.20 -4.31 -22.71
N THR A 360 -3.26 -5.09 -22.91
CA THR A 360 -3.29 -6.16 -23.92
C THR A 360 -3.04 -5.60 -25.32
N ILE A 361 -3.72 -4.51 -25.67
CA ILE A 361 -3.56 -3.85 -26.97
C ILE A 361 -2.10 -3.43 -27.16
N HIS A 362 -1.53 -2.72 -26.19
CA HIS A 362 -0.14 -2.26 -26.24
C HIS A 362 0.85 -3.41 -26.46
N THR A 363 0.69 -4.50 -25.70
CA THR A 363 1.67 -5.59 -25.63
C THR A 363 1.58 -6.58 -26.78
N LEU A 364 0.38 -6.81 -27.35
CA LEU A 364 0.18 -7.70 -28.49
C LEU A 364 0.35 -7.02 -29.85
N ARG A 365 0.23 -5.69 -29.91
CA ARG A 365 0.36 -4.92 -31.15
C ARG A 365 1.61 -5.23 -31.99
N PRO A 366 2.80 -5.48 -31.41
CA PRO A 366 3.98 -5.84 -32.21
C PRO A 366 3.89 -7.19 -32.93
N PHE A 367 2.93 -8.05 -32.58
CA PHE A 367 2.86 -9.43 -33.05
C PHE A 367 1.60 -9.75 -33.86
N TYR A 368 0.53 -8.97 -33.70
CA TYR A 368 -0.78 -9.26 -34.29
C TYR A 368 -1.46 -8.00 -34.82
N GLU A 369 -2.32 -8.20 -35.81
CA GLU A 369 -3.18 -7.15 -36.37
C GLU A 369 -4.21 -6.63 -35.36
N MET A 370 -4.50 -5.32 -35.40
CA MET A 370 -5.39 -4.66 -34.44
C MET A 370 -6.77 -5.31 -34.37
N LYS A 371 -7.33 -5.68 -35.53
CA LYS A 371 -8.64 -6.34 -35.62
C LYS A 371 -8.70 -7.61 -34.77
N ASN A 372 -7.65 -8.43 -34.79
CA ASN A 372 -7.62 -9.69 -34.04
C ASN A 372 -7.52 -9.42 -32.54
N ILE A 373 -6.72 -8.43 -32.14
CA ILE A 373 -6.59 -8.03 -30.74
C ILE A 373 -7.91 -7.49 -30.19
N LEU A 374 -8.61 -6.65 -30.96
CA LEU A 374 -9.92 -6.10 -30.58
C LEU A 374 -10.98 -7.20 -30.46
N VAL A 375 -10.96 -8.22 -31.33
CA VAL A 375 -11.85 -9.38 -31.20
C VAL A 375 -11.59 -10.12 -29.89
N VAL A 376 -10.32 -10.39 -29.55
CA VAL A 376 -9.97 -11.07 -28.28
C VAL A 376 -10.37 -10.23 -27.08
N ALA A 377 -10.12 -8.92 -27.10
CA ALA A 377 -10.54 -8.01 -26.03
C ALA A 377 -12.07 -7.95 -25.89
N ALA A 378 -12.80 -7.90 -27.01
CA ALA A 378 -14.26 -7.90 -27.01
C ALA A 378 -14.83 -9.22 -26.45
N LEU A 379 -14.26 -10.36 -26.83
CA LEU A 379 -14.62 -11.67 -26.26
C LEU A 379 -14.34 -11.72 -24.75
N GLY A 380 -13.22 -11.14 -24.30
CA GLY A 380 -12.90 -11.00 -22.88
C GLY A 380 -13.97 -10.20 -22.13
N ILE A 381 -14.37 -9.04 -22.66
CA ILE A 381 -15.45 -8.20 -22.08
C ILE A 381 -16.77 -8.98 -22.02
N VAL A 382 -17.16 -9.63 -23.13
CA VAL A 382 -18.40 -10.39 -23.20
C VAL A 382 -18.41 -11.53 -22.19
N PHE A 383 -17.29 -12.26 -22.04
CA PHE A 383 -17.16 -13.31 -21.04
C PHE A 383 -17.27 -12.73 -19.62
N SER A 384 -16.53 -11.65 -19.31
CA SER A 384 -16.59 -10.99 -18.00
C SER A 384 -18.02 -10.56 -17.65
N LEU A 385 -18.74 -9.96 -18.59
CA LEU A 385 -20.13 -9.52 -18.38
C LEU A 385 -21.09 -10.70 -18.24
N ALA A 386 -20.97 -11.71 -19.11
CA ALA A 386 -21.83 -12.89 -19.06
C ALA A 386 -21.67 -13.63 -17.73
N TYR A 387 -20.43 -13.81 -17.27
CA TYR A 387 -20.17 -14.43 -15.98
C TYR A 387 -20.73 -13.60 -14.84
N ALA A 388 -20.51 -12.28 -14.85
CA ALA A 388 -21.00 -11.39 -13.80
C ALA A 388 -22.53 -11.39 -13.65
N ILE A 389 -23.27 -11.67 -14.74
CA ILE A 389 -24.74 -11.79 -14.71
C ILE A 389 -25.19 -13.13 -14.10
N ILE A 390 -24.39 -14.19 -14.25
CA ILE A 390 -24.76 -15.55 -13.84
C ILE A 390 -24.29 -15.86 -12.41
N SER A 391 -23.21 -15.21 -11.96
CA SER A 391 -22.64 -15.44 -10.64
C SER A 391 -23.40 -14.70 -9.53
N ASP A 392 -23.61 -15.38 -8.42
CA ASP A 392 -24.15 -14.78 -7.20
C ASP A 392 -23.04 -14.22 -6.28
N GLY A 393 -23.39 -13.26 -5.43
CA GLY A 393 -22.49 -12.70 -4.41
C GLY A 393 -21.25 -12.06 -5.01
N ASN A 394 -20.09 -12.29 -4.41
CA ASN A 394 -18.80 -11.69 -4.82
C ASN A 394 -18.08 -12.49 -5.93
N ALA A 395 -18.62 -13.65 -6.32
CA ALA A 395 -17.98 -14.55 -7.27
C ALA A 395 -17.83 -13.94 -8.68
N TRP A 396 -18.63 -12.91 -9.02
CA TRP A 396 -18.55 -12.21 -10.32
C TRP A 396 -17.14 -11.69 -10.63
N MET A 397 -16.37 -11.31 -9.61
CA MET A 397 -15.03 -10.77 -9.76
C MET A 397 -14.06 -11.79 -10.37
N VAL A 398 -14.25 -13.06 -10.03
CA VAL A 398 -13.42 -14.16 -10.54
C VAL A 398 -13.59 -14.29 -12.05
N GLY A 399 -14.82 -14.40 -12.53
CA GLY A 399 -15.06 -14.52 -13.97
C GLY A 399 -14.90 -13.21 -14.72
N ALA A 400 -15.01 -12.06 -14.05
CA ALA A 400 -14.58 -10.80 -14.61
C ALA A 400 -13.07 -10.82 -14.90
N MET A 401 -12.27 -11.41 -14.02
CA MET A 401 -10.80 -11.36 -14.06
C MET A 401 -10.13 -12.47 -14.89
N ILE A 402 -10.63 -13.71 -14.86
CA ILE A 402 -10.05 -14.87 -15.56
C ILE A 402 -9.72 -14.60 -17.05
N PRO A 403 -10.62 -14.06 -17.90
CA PRO A 403 -10.30 -13.84 -19.30
C PRO A 403 -9.11 -12.88 -19.46
N TRP A 404 -9.04 -11.84 -18.63
CA TRP A 404 -7.93 -10.89 -18.64
C TRP A 404 -6.64 -11.52 -18.10
N ALA A 405 -6.70 -12.39 -17.10
CA ALA A 405 -5.55 -13.16 -16.62
C ALA A 405 -4.90 -13.99 -17.73
N VAL A 406 -5.73 -14.68 -18.51
CA VAL A 406 -5.26 -15.48 -19.65
C VAL A 406 -4.67 -14.57 -20.74
N ILE A 407 -5.40 -13.52 -21.13
CA ILE A 407 -5.00 -12.65 -22.24
C ILE A 407 -3.73 -11.84 -21.91
N CYS A 408 -3.69 -11.17 -20.75
CA CYS A 408 -2.54 -10.40 -20.30
C CYS A 408 -1.35 -11.32 -19.97
N GLY A 409 -1.59 -12.47 -19.35
CA GLY A 409 -0.54 -13.47 -19.10
C GLY A 409 0.12 -13.92 -20.41
N PHE A 410 -0.69 -14.29 -21.41
CA PHE A 410 -0.21 -14.64 -22.74
C PHE A 410 0.59 -13.50 -23.39
N SER A 411 0.12 -12.25 -23.31
CA SER A 411 0.80 -11.12 -23.93
C SER A 411 2.17 -10.85 -23.30
N ILE A 412 2.26 -10.93 -21.97
CA ILE A 412 3.52 -10.80 -21.23
C ILE A 412 4.50 -11.90 -21.62
N PHE A 413 4.08 -13.17 -21.57
CA PHE A 413 4.95 -14.29 -21.92
C PHE A 413 5.39 -14.25 -23.38
N LYS A 414 4.51 -13.87 -24.31
CA LYS A 414 4.85 -13.69 -25.72
C LYS A 414 5.95 -12.64 -25.90
N TYR A 415 5.82 -11.49 -25.24
CA TYR A 415 6.81 -10.41 -25.31
C TYR A 415 8.17 -10.82 -24.72
N MET A 416 8.15 -11.46 -23.55
CA MET A 416 9.36 -11.99 -22.90
C MET A 416 10.04 -13.06 -23.75
N ASN A 417 9.28 -13.99 -24.32
CA ASN A 417 9.78 -15.06 -25.17
C ASN A 417 10.40 -14.53 -26.47
N HIS A 418 9.83 -13.49 -27.09
CA HIS A 418 10.43 -12.83 -28.24
C HIS A 418 11.85 -12.29 -27.94
N HIS A 419 12.08 -11.85 -26.71
CA HIS A 419 13.35 -11.28 -26.26
C HIS A 419 14.33 -12.29 -25.64
N ARG A 420 13.95 -13.57 -25.51
CA ARG A 420 14.75 -14.62 -24.84
C ARG A 420 16.12 -14.86 -25.47
N LYS A 421 16.24 -14.66 -26.79
CA LYS A 421 17.47 -14.91 -27.54
C LYS A 421 18.44 -13.72 -27.51
N LYS A 422 18.07 -12.58 -26.90
CA LYS A 422 19.00 -11.46 -26.74
C LYS A 422 20.04 -11.81 -25.68
N LYS A 423 21.22 -11.19 -25.76
CA LYS A 423 22.23 -11.26 -24.69
C LYS A 423 21.62 -10.88 -23.34
N LEU A 424 22.15 -11.43 -22.25
CA LEU A 424 21.63 -11.29 -20.89
C LEU A 424 21.16 -9.86 -20.53
N LEU A 425 21.96 -8.82 -20.82
CA LEU A 425 21.57 -7.43 -20.58
C LEU A 425 20.32 -7.00 -21.38
N GLY A 426 20.27 -7.36 -22.66
CA GLY A 426 19.14 -7.04 -23.53
C GLY A 426 17.87 -7.82 -23.15
N MET A 427 18.03 -9.08 -22.73
CA MET A 427 16.96 -9.91 -22.22
C MET A 427 16.37 -9.33 -20.94
N LEU A 428 17.20 -9.08 -19.91
CA LEU A 428 16.75 -8.53 -18.62
C LEU A 428 16.13 -7.14 -18.73
N ARG A 429 16.59 -6.31 -19.68
CA ARG A 429 15.95 -5.01 -19.96
C ARG A 429 14.53 -5.14 -20.51
N ALA A 430 14.28 -6.18 -21.30
CA ALA A 430 12.94 -6.48 -21.79
C ALA A 430 12.10 -7.17 -20.71
N TRP A 431 12.70 -8.03 -19.89
CA TRP A 431 11.98 -8.81 -18.88
C TRP A 431 11.61 -7.98 -17.64
N GLY A 432 12.49 -7.10 -17.15
CA GLY A 432 12.30 -6.35 -15.90
C GLY A 432 10.93 -5.66 -15.77
N PRO A 433 10.53 -4.77 -16.69
CA PRO A 433 9.23 -4.11 -16.61
C PRO A 433 8.05 -5.09 -16.70
N TYR A 434 8.17 -6.14 -17.51
CA TYR A 434 7.11 -7.12 -17.74
C TYR A 434 6.97 -8.12 -16.58
N THR A 435 8.05 -8.40 -15.84
CA THR A 435 8.01 -9.10 -14.56
C THR A 435 7.23 -8.28 -13.52
N ALA A 436 7.39 -6.95 -13.52
CA ALA A 436 6.63 -6.10 -12.60
C ALA A 436 5.12 -6.12 -12.94
N HIS A 437 4.76 -6.06 -14.22
CA HIS A 437 3.37 -6.13 -14.67
C HIS A 437 2.76 -7.53 -14.45
N LEU A 438 3.54 -8.61 -14.63
CA LEU A 438 3.11 -9.97 -14.27
C LEU A 438 2.81 -10.06 -12.76
N GLY A 439 3.67 -9.47 -11.93
CA GLY A 439 3.44 -9.38 -10.50
C GLY A 439 2.13 -8.69 -10.16
N PHE A 440 1.89 -7.51 -10.74
CA PHE A 440 0.63 -6.78 -10.53
C PHE A 440 -0.59 -7.57 -11.02
N MET A 441 -0.46 -8.30 -12.13
CA MET A 441 -1.54 -9.16 -12.61
C MET A 441 -1.87 -10.28 -11.62
N LEU A 442 -0.85 -10.93 -11.04
CA LEU A 442 -1.05 -11.94 -10.00
C LEU A 442 -1.69 -11.36 -8.73
N ILE A 443 -1.37 -10.11 -8.37
CA ILE A 443 -2.04 -9.43 -7.25
C ILE A 443 -3.54 -9.31 -7.50
N ILE A 444 -3.95 -8.82 -8.67
CA ILE A 444 -5.38 -8.68 -8.98
C ILE A 444 -6.05 -10.06 -9.08
N VAL A 445 -5.40 -11.06 -9.69
CA VAL A 445 -5.95 -12.43 -9.75
C VAL A 445 -6.12 -13.00 -8.34
N GLY A 446 -5.10 -12.87 -7.50
CA GLY A 446 -5.13 -13.27 -6.11
C GLY A 446 -6.26 -12.59 -5.35
N TYR A 447 -6.39 -11.27 -5.48
CA TYR A 447 -7.46 -10.48 -4.86
C TYR A 447 -8.86 -10.96 -5.30
N CYS A 448 -9.09 -11.12 -6.60
CA CYS A 448 -10.38 -11.57 -7.12
C CYS A 448 -10.73 -13.00 -6.68
N LEU A 449 -9.74 -13.89 -6.54
CA LEU A 449 -9.96 -15.23 -6.01
C LEU A 449 -10.24 -15.20 -4.51
N SER A 450 -9.38 -14.52 -3.74
CA SER A 450 -9.45 -14.51 -2.28
C SER A 450 -10.69 -13.79 -1.76
N TYR A 451 -11.19 -12.78 -2.47
CA TYR A 451 -12.41 -12.07 -2.10
C TYR A 451 -13.66 -12.67 -2.76
N GLY A 452 -13.55 -13.13 -4.01
CA GLY A 452 -14.69 -13.64 -4.77
C GLY A 452 -15.12 -15.06 -4.41
N LEU A 453 -14.21 -15.88 -3.89
CA LEU A 453 -14.46 -17.29 -3.53
C LEU A 453 -14.20 -17.58 -2.04
N ASP A 454 -14.12 -16.55 -1.21
CA ASP A 454 -13.97 -16.71 0.24
C ASP A 454 -15.17 -17.46 0.83
N GLU A 455 -14.91 -18.45 1.67
CA GLU A 455 -15.95 -19.17 2.42
C GLU A 455 -15.80 -18.86 3.92
N GLU A 456 -16.60 -17.92 4.43
CA GLU A 456 -16.65 -17.57 5.85
C GLU A 456 -17.81 -18.27 6.56
N ASN A 457 -17.49 -19.07 7.59
CA ASN A 457 -18.49 -19.75 8.40
C ASN A 457 -18.21 -19.52 9.89
N THR A 458 -19.20 -18.96 10.59
CA THR A 458 -19.14 -18.68 12.03
C THR A 458 -20.05 -19.63 12.78
N VAL A 459 -19.53 -20.25 13.85
CA VAL A 459 -20.29 -21.16 14.70
C VAL A 459 -20.18 -20.80 16.17
N ASN A 460 -21.25 -21.08 16.89
CA ASN A 460 -21.28 -21.06 18.35
C ASN A 460 -21.16 -22.51 18.84
N LEU A 461 -20.16 -22.77 19.68
CA LEU A 461 -19.86 -24.08 20.24
C LEU A 461 -19.98 -24.04 21.75
N GLU A 462 -20.56 -25.08 22.33
CA GLU A 462 -20.40 -25.41 23.74
C GLU A 462 -19.24 -26.40 23.90
N GLU A 463 -18.66 -26.50 25.09
CA GLU A 463 -17.59 -27.46 25.38
C GLU A 463 -18.03 -28.90 25.04
N GLY A 464 -17.25 -29.60 24.23
CA GLY A 464 -17.56 -30.94 23.69
C GLY A 464 -18.51 -30.94 22.47
N ASP A 465 -19.05 -29.80 22.04
CA ASP A 465 -19.85 -29.74 20.81
C ASP A 465 -18.97 -29.95 19.58
N ARG A 466 -19.50 -30.75 18.64
CA ARG A 466 -18.95 -30.90 17.29
C ARG A 466 -19.89 -30.28 16.27
N ARG A 467 -19.40 -29.35 15.46
CA ARG A 467 -20.20 -28.71 14.38
C ARG A 467 -19.49 -28.77 13.05
N ILE A 468 -20.27 -28.86 11.98
CA ILE A 468 -19.76 -28.79 10.61
C ILE A 468 -19.58 -27.31 10.25
N VAL A 469 -18.38 -26.96 9.76
CA VAL A 469 -18.00 -25.61 9.34
C VAL A 469 -17.32 -25.69 7.99
N GLY A 470 -18.06 -25.38 6.92
CA GLY A 470 -17.60 -25.59 5.55
C GLY A 470 -17.22 -27.05 5.29
N LYS A 471 -15.93 -27.30 5.02
CA LYS A 471 -15.36 -28.63 4.73
C LYS A 471 -14.84 -29.36 5.98
N TYR A 472 -14.94 -28.72 7.14
CA TYR A 472 -14.36 -29.20 8.39
C TYR A 472 -15.43 -29.54 9.41
N ILE A 473 -15.06 -30.36 10.39
CA ILE A 473 -15.77 -30.53 11.65
C ILE A 473 -14.89 -29.90 12.71
N ILE A 474 -15.41 -28.90 13.42
CA ILE A 474 -14.73 -28.27 14.54
C ILE A 474 -15.29 -28.82 15.85
N GLU A 475 -14.40 -29.09 16.79
CA GLU A 475 -14.71 -29.47 18.16
C GLU A 475 -14.07 -28.47 19.12
N LEU A 476 -14.84 -27.97 20.08
CA LEU A 476 -14.34 -27.17 21.18
C LEU A 476 -13.99 -28.09 22.34
N ILE A 477 -12.71 -28.15 22.70
CA ILE A 477 -12.24 -29.03 23.79
C ILE A 477 -12.45 -28.36 25.14
N ASP A 478 -11.97 -27.12 25.29
CA ASP A 478 -11.98 -26.38 26.55
C ASP A 478 -11.77 -24.87 26.30
N ILE A 479 -12.16 -24.04 27.26
CA ILE A 479 -11.86 -22.60 27.31
C ILE A 479 -11.18 -22.25 28.63
N GLU A 480 -9.96 -21.75 28.52
CA GLU A 480 -9.17 -21.27 29.65
C GLU A 480 -9.19 -19.73 29.69
N MET A 481 -9.44 -19.15 30.86
CA MET A 481 -9.27 -17.72 31.10
C MET A 481 -8.01 -17.50 31.92
N ASN A 482 -7.02 -16.88 31.31
CA ASN A 482 -5.75 -16.57 31.94
C ASN A 482 -5.67 -15.07 32.27
N PRO A 483 -5.84 -14.67 33.56
CA PRO A 483 -5.67 -13.28 33.96
C PRO A 483 -4.19 -12.91 33.96
N LEU A 484 -3.83 -11.92 33.17
CA LEU A 484 -2.52 -11.26 33.16
C LEU A 484 -2.63 -9.92 33.92
N GLU A 485 -1.49 -9.28 34.17
CA GLU A 485 -1.41 -8.10 35.05
C GLU A 485 -2.33 -6.95 34.60
N ASN A 486 -2.39 -6.68 33.28
CA ASN A 486 -3.24 -5.64 32.67
C ASN A 486 -4.17 -6.19 31.56
N GLU A 487 -4.21 -7.50 31.34
CA GLU A 487 -4.95 -8.11 30.24
C GLU A 487 -5.66 -9.38 30.72
N ILE A 488 -6.74 -9.75 30.04
CA ILE A 488 -7.35 -11.05 30.18
C ILE A 488 -7.13 -11.79 28.86
N GLU A 489 -6.49 -12.95 28.91
CA GLU A 489 -6.36 -13.82 27.75
C GLU A 489 -7.39 -14.96 27.84
N LEU A 490 -8.28 -15.02 26.86
CA LEU A 490 -9.22 -16.13 26.67
C LEU A 490 -8.61 -17.08 25.63
N ILE A 491 -8.42 -18.34 26.00
CA ILE A 491 -7.82 -19.38 25.15
C ILE A 491 -8.87 -20.44 24.89
N ALA A 492 -9.16 -20.72 23.63
CA ALA A 492 -10.00 -21.84 23.23
C ALA A 492 -9.13 -22.94 22.59
N TYR A 493 -9.21 -24.15 23.13
CA TYR A 493 -8.55 -25.34 22.58
C TYR A 493 -9.50 -26.01 21.58
N ILE A 494 -9.04 -26.19 20.34
CA ILE A 494 -9.88 -26.70 19.26
C ILE A 494 -9.23 -27.87 18.53
N THR A 495 -10.09 -28.79 18.07
CA THR A 495 -9.73 -29.81 17.08
C THR A 495 -10.49 -29.54 15.80
N LEU A 496 -9.79 -29.59 14.67
CA LEU A 496 -10.37 -29.48 13.33
C LEU A 496 -10.13 -30.78 12.57
N GLU A 497 -11.21 -31.41 12.11
CA GLU A 497 -11.19 -32.65 11.33
C GLU A 497 -11.74 -32.39 9.92
N ASN A 498 -11.16 -33.03 8.91
CA ASN A 498 -11.71 -32.98 7.56
C ASN A 498 -12.97 -33.85 7.49
N LYS A 499 -14.11 -33.24 7.13
CA LYS A 499 -15.41 -33.92 7.08
C LYS A 499 -15.43 -35.17 6.18
N ASN A 500 -14.63 -35.19 5.13
CA ASN A 500 -14.65 -36.26 4.13
C ASN A 500 -13.64 -37.37 4.39
N SER A 501 -12.43 -37.04 4.84
CA SER A 501 -11.37 -38.04 5.10
C SER A 501 -11.35 -38.53 6.54
N GLY A 502 -11.94 -37.78 7.47
CA GLY A 502 -11.83 -38.03 8.91
C GLY A 502 -10.43 -37.76 9.48
N GLU A 503 -9.56 -37.13 8.70
CA GLU A 503 -8.20 -36.78 9.11
C GLU A 503 -8.23 -35.55 10.02
N ILE A 504 -7.51 -35.62 11.14
CA ILE A 504 -7.30 -34.47 12.02
C ILE A 504 -6.38 -33.49 11.29
N VAL A 505 -6.94 -32.35 10.92
CA VAL A 505 -6.29 -31.27 10.19
C VAL A 505 -5.53 -30.35 11.15
N LEU A 506 -6.04 -30.19 12.38
CA LEU A 506 -5.49 -29.30 13.39
C LEU A 506 -5.87 -29.75 14.80
N GLU A 507 -4.91 -29.67 15.71
CA GLU A 507 -5.13 -29.57 17.16
C GLU A 507 -4.29 -28.39 17.64
N ASP A 508 -4.95 -27.28 17.99
CA ASP A 508 -4.25 -26.04 18.36
C ASP A 508 -5.13 -25.17 19.24
N LYS A 509 -4.55 -24.09 19.74
CA LYS A 509 -5.24 -23.07 20.51
C LYS A 509 -5.37 -21.78 19.73
N ILE A 510 -6.54 -21.16 19.85
CA ILE A 510 -6.78 -19.78 19.41
C ILE A 510 -7.04 -18.94 20.65
N SER A 511 -6.56 -17.70 20.67
CA SER A 511 -6.75 -16.84 21.84
C SER A 511 -7.19 -15.44 21.48
N LYS A 512 -7.84 -14.80 22.44
CA LYS A 512 -8.27 -13.40 22.37
C LYS A 512 -7.85 -12.71 23.65
N LYS A 513 -7.08 -11.64 23.52
CA LYS A 513 -6.62 -10.79 24.62
C LYS A 513 -7.49 -9.56 24.71
N ILE A 514 -7.88 -9.21 25.92
CA ILE A 514 -8.69 -8.03 26.21
C ILE A 514 -7.92 -7.18 27.21
N GLU A 515 -7.57 -5.96 26.81
CA GLU A 515 -6.83 -5.02 27.66
C GLU A 515 -7.75 -4.37 28.70
N SER A 516 -7.28 -4.34 29.94
CA SER A 516 -8.03 -3.80 31.08
C SER A 516 -8.09 -2.27 31.00
N GLY A 517 -9.30 -1.70 31.08
CA GLY A 517 -9.53 -0.25 31.11
C GLY A 517 -9.78 0.39 29.74
N THR A 518 -9.19 -0.11 28.66
CA THR A 518 -9.46 0.34 27.28
C THR A 518 -10.47 -0.55 26.55
N ASN A 519 -10.67 -1.79 27.03
CA ASN A 519 -11.44 -2.86 26.36
C ASN A 519 -10.96 -3.12 24.91
N GLN A 520 -9.71 -2.83 24.60
CA GLN A 520 -9.15 -3.16 23.29
C GLN A 520 -8.91 -4.66 23.18
N GLU A 521 -9.34 -5.22 22.06
CA GLU A 521 -9.27 -6.66 21.80
C GLU A 521 -8.18 -6.96 20.77
N THR A 522 -7.32 -7.94 21.07
CA THR A 522 -6.35 -8.49 20.12
C THR A 522 -6.60 -9.97 19.95
N THR A 523 -6.79 -10.44 18.71
CA THR A 523 -7.05 -11.86 18.44
C THR A 523 -5.78 -12.52 17.92
N GLN A 524 -5.34 -13.58 18.59
CA GLN A 524 -4.34 -14.48 18.05
C GLN A 524 -5.03 -15.49 17.13
N ILE A 525 -4.82 -15.31 15.84
CA ILE A 525 -5.41 -16.14 14.80
C ILE A 525 -4.63 -17.45 14.63
N TYR A 526 -5.30 -18.48 14.15
CA TYR A 526 -4.64 -19.59 13.48
C TYR A 526 -4.63 -19.32 11.97
N LEU A 527 -3.45 -19.40 11.36
CA LEU A 527 -3.26 -19.20 9.93
C LEU A 527 -2.36 -20.29 9.37
N ARG A 528 -2.88 -21.06 8.42
CA ARG A 528 -2.09 -22.02 7.63
C ARG A 528 -2.11 -21.63 6.17
N HIS A 529 -0.91 -21.47 5.60
CA HIS A 529 -0.73 -21.24 4.17
C HIS A 529 -0.63 -22.55 3.41
N ASP A 530 -1.59 -22.82 2.53
CA ASP A 530 -1.50 -23.86 1.51
C ASP A 530 -1.24 -23.23 0.12
N LEU A 531 -0.90 -24.03 -0.89
CA LEU A 531 -0.56 -23.50 -2.22
C LEU A 531 -1.77 -22.95 -2.98
N ASP A 532 -2.98 -23.41 -2.68
CA ASP A 532 -4.21 -23.01 -3.35
C ASP A 532 -5.14 -22.18 -2.45
N ARG A 533 -4.99 -22.25 -1.13
CA ARG A 533 -5.85 -21.58 -0.13
C ARG A 533 -5.12 -21.31 1.19
N ASP A 534 -5.62 -20.36 1.96
CA ASP A 534 -5.27 -20.24 3.38
C ASP A 534 -6.44 -20.70 4.25
N LEU A 535 -6.12 -21.44 5.32
CA LEU A 535 -7.06 -21.74 6.39
C LEU A 535 -6.86 -20.70 7.50
N TYR A 536 -7.92 -19.95 7.80
CA TYR A 536 -7.90 -18.84 8.75
C TYR A 536 -8.96 -19.07 9.83
N ILE A 537 -8.56 -19.13 11.10
CA ILE A 537 -9.48 -19.39 12.22
C ILE A 537 -9.32 -18.31 13.28
N THR A 538 -10.44 -17.77 13.75
CA THR A 538 -10.48 -16.72 14.76
C THR A 538 -11.46 -16.99 15.88
N LEU A 539 -11.07 -16.55 17.07
CA LEU A 539 -11.92 -16.53 18.25
C LEU A 539 -12.61 -15.16 18.34
N ASN A 540 -13.88 -15.10 17.94
CA ASN A 540 -14.63 -13.84 17.97
C ASN A 540 -15.12 -13.51 19.38
N GLY A 541 -15.38 -14.54 20.18
CA GLY A 541 -15.78 -14.40 21.58
C GLY A 541 -15.68 -15.73 22.32
N ALA A 542 -15.41 -15.67 23.62
CA ALA A 542 -15.36 -16.83 24.49
C ALA A 542 -15.97 -16.47 25.85
N THR A 543 -16.66 -17.41 26.45
CA THR A 543 -17.20 -17.31 27.81
C THR A 543 -16.86 -18.61 28.53
N PRO A 544 -15.95 -18.57 29.51
CA PRO A 544 -15.64 -19.74 30.32
C PRO A 544 -16.89 -20.22 31.05
N GLY A 545 -17.05 -21.54 31.14
CA GLY A 545 -18.12 -22.15 31.90
C GLY A 545 -17.94 -21.97 33.41
N ASN A 546 -19.04 -22.11 34.15
CA ASN A 546 -19.04 -22.21 35.61
C ASN A 546 -19.63 -23.58 36.00
N GLU A 547 -19.69 -23.91 37.30
CA GLU A 547 -20.19 -25.22 37.78
C GLU A 547 -21.57 -25.65 37.23
N ASN A 548 -22.39 -24.71 36.73
CA ASN A 548 -23.73 -24.96 36.19
C ASN A 548 -23.89 -24.65 34.68
N GLU A 549 -22.87 -24.10 34.00
CA GLU A 549 -22.95 -23.69 32.60
C GLU A 549 -21.68 -24.11 31.85
N SER A 550 -21.83 -24.76 30.70
CA SER A 550 -20.71 -25.16 29.85
C SER A 550 -20.02 -23.94 29.24
N SER A 551 -18.71 -24.05 29.01
CA SER A 551 -17.93 -23.05 28.27
C SER A 551 -18.51 -22.85 26.86
N ARG A 552 -18.50 -21.61 26.37
CA ARG A 552 -19.02 -21.25 25.04
C ARG A 552 -18.03 -20.43 24.23
N ALA A 553 -17.84 -20.77 22.96
CA ALA A 553 -17.01 -20.00 22.04
C ALA A 553 -17.76 -19.66 20.75
N VAL A 554 -17.49 -18.47 20.22
CA VAL A 554 -17.87 -18.05 18.87
C VAL A 554 -16.62 -18.08 18.01
N ILE A 555 -16.57 -19.00 17.06
CA ILE A 555 -15.39 -19.25 16.23
C ILE A 555 -15.76 -19.05 14.77
N THR A 556 -14.91 -18.32 14.04
CA THR A 556 -15.02 -18.19 12.59
C THR A 556 -13.90 -18.99 11.94
N VAL A 557 -14.28 -19.79 10.93
CA VAL A 557 -13.34 -20.51 10.06
C VAL A 557 -13.54 -20.00 8.65
N ARG A 558 -12.44 -19.60 8.01
CA ARG A 558 -12.41 -19.14 6.62
C ARG A 558 -11.46 -19.98 5.78
N ASP A 559 -11.86 -20.19 4.53
CA ASP A 559 -11.06 -20.81 3.48
C ASP A 559 -10.86 -19.77 2.38
N ILE A 560 -9.64 -19.22 2.29
CA ILE A 560 -9.32 -18.05 1.48
C ILE A 560 -8.47 -18.49 0.27
N PRO A 561 -9.07 -18.72 -0.91
CA PRO A 561 -8.36 -19.26 -2.06
C PRO A 561 -7.49 -18.22 -2.78
N GLY A 562 -6.36 -18.65 -3.32
CA GLY A 562 -5.53 -17.85 -4.23
C GLY A 562 -4.76 -16.69 -3.58
N ILE A 563 -4.85 -16.51 -2.27
CA ILE A 563 -4.18 -15.43 -1.52
C ILE A 563 -2.65 -15.44 -1.69
N ILE A 564 -2.03 -16.61 -1.86
CA ILE A 564 -0.60 -16.74 -2.16
C ILE A 564 -0.18 -15.97 -3.44
N LEU A 565 -1.08 -15.83 -4.41
CA LEU A 565 -0.82 -15.07 -5.63
C LEU A 565 -0.66 -13.57 -5.35
N VAL A 566 -1.33 -13.04 -4.33
CA VAL A 566 -1.15 -11.66 -3.86
C VAL A 566 0.28 -11.47 -3.37
N TRP A 567 0.79 -12.38 -2.56
CA TRP A 567 2.13 -12.30 -1.98
C TRP A 567 3.23 -12.53 -3.03
N ILE A 568 3.08 -13.55 -3.89
CA ILE A 568 4.01 -13.80 -4.99
C ILE A 568 4.00 -12.62 -5.98
N GLY A 569 2.82 -12.13 -6.34
CA GLY A 569 2.65 -11.00 -7.25
C GLY A 569 3.29 -9.72 -6.72
N SER A 570 3.12 -9.46 -5.43
CA SER A 570 3.77 -8.38 -4.68
C SER A 570 5.30 -8.44 -4.78
N LEU A 571 5.89 -9.62 -4.55
CA LEU A 571 7.34 -9.82 -4.68
C LEU A 571 7.82 -9.62 -6.12
N LEU A 572 7.11 -10.18 -7.10
CA LEU A 572 7.47 -10.04 -8.53
C LEU A 572 7.38 -8.58 -9.01
N THR A 573 6.41 -7.82 -8.50
CA THR A 573 6.24 -6.39 -8.78
C THR A 573 7.50 -5.61 -8.41
N ILE A 574 8.03 -5.85 -7.20
CA ILE A 574 9.27 -5.22 -6.73
C ILE A 574 10.50 -5.75 -7.47
N LEU A 575 10.61 -7.07 -7.66
CA LEU A 575 11.74 -7.70 -8.36
C LEU A 575 11.87 -7.21 -9.81
N GLY A 576 10.75 -6.99 -10.51
CA GLY A 576 10.74 -6.42 -11.85
C GLY A 576 11.31 -4.99 -11.89
N MET A 577 10.94 -4.15 -10.91
CA MET A 577 11.50 -2.80 -10.79
C MET A 577 13.00 -2.84 -10.42
N LEU A 578 13.39 -3.68 -9.46
CA LEU A 578 14.80 -3.87 -9.08
C LEU A 578 15.64 -4.34 -10.26
N THR A 579 15.14 -5.28 -11.06
CA THR A 579 15.79 -5.75 -12.30
C THR A 579 15.95 -4.60 -13.30
N THR A 580 14.90 -3.79 -13.47
CA THR A 580 14.94 -2.61 -14.33
C THR A 580 16.02 -1.61 -13.87
N MET A 581 16.08 -1.31 -12.57
CA MET A 581 17.10 -0.45 -11.99
C MET A 581 18.51 -1.03 -12.15
N PHE A 582 18.69 -2.33 -11.89
CA PHE A 582 19.98 -3.01 -11.98
C PHE A 582 20.56 -2.99 -13.40
N THR A 583 19.71 -3.17 -14.44
CA THR A 583 20.14 -3.14 -15.85
C THR A 583 20.48 -1.74 -16.39
N GLU A 584 20.06 -0.70 -15.67
CA GLU A 584 20.38 0.70 -15.96
C GLU A 584 21.56 1.23 -15.13
N TRP A 585 21.78 0.67 -13.93
CA TRP A 585 22.87 1.03 -13.04
C TRP A 585 24.23 0.70 -13.66
N LYS A 586 25.18 1.66 -13.65
CA LYS A 586 26.45 1.55 -14.39
C LYS A 586 27.29 0.32 -13.97
N PRO A 587 27.50 0.02 -12.66
CA PRO A 587 28.13 -1.21 -12.22
C PRO A 587 27.39 -2.48 -12.67
N GLY A 588 26.06 -2.56 -12.49
CA GLY A 588 25.24 -3.70 -12.92
C GLY A 588 25.32 -3.95 -14.42
N LYS A 589 25.21 -2.89 -15.24
CA LYS A 589 25.40 -2.93 -16.69
C LYS A 589 26.77 -3.50 -17.08
N ASN A 590 27.85 -3.07 -16.41
CA ASN A 590 29.20 -3.56 -16.69
C ASN A 590 29.36 -5.03 -16.30
N TRP A 591 28.78 -5.44 -15.17
CA TRP A 591 28.78 -6.83 -14.70
C TRP A 591 28.03 -7.75 -15.67
N LEU A 592 26.81 -7.39 -16.08
CA LEU A 592 26.01 -8.15 -17.06
C LEU A 592 26.71 -8.28 -18.41
N LYS A 593 27.37 -7.22 -18.88
CA LYS A 593 28.16 -7.26 -20.12
C LYS A 593 29.32 -8.24 -20.03
N LYS A 594 30.04 -8.27 -18.90
CA LYS A 594 31.16 -9.20 -18.67
C LYS A 594 30.70 -10.66 -18.69
N ILE A 595 29.55 -10.96 -18.07
CA ILE A 595 28.98 -12.32 -18.08
C ILE A 595 28.54 -12.73 -19.48
N SER A 596 27.86 -11.85 -20.22
CA SER A 596 27.36 -12.17 -21.56
C SER A 596 28.45 -12.44 -22.60
N LYS A 597 29.71 -12.06 -22.33
CA LYS A 597 30.86 -12.38 -23.21
C LYS A 597 31.40 -13.79 -22.99
N LYS A 598 31.04 -14.45 -21.89
CA LYS A 598 31.56 -15.78 -21.50
C LYS A 598 30.64 -16.94 -21.90
N VAL A 599 29.45 -16.66 -22.43
CA VAL A 599 28.50 -17.69 -22.87
C VAL A 599 28.55 -17.74 -24.41
N PRO A 600 29.05 -18.82 -25.03
CA PRO A 600 29.06 -18.95 -26.48
C PRO A 600 27.62 -19.03 -27.03
N ASP A 601 27.42 -18.48 -28.22
CA ASP A 601 26.13 -18.52 -28.92
C ASP A 601 25.77 -19.98 -29.23
N HIS A 602 24.68 -20.48 -28.63
CA HIS A 602 24.07 -21.79 -28.94
C HIS A 602 22.74 -21.60 -29.67
#